data_AF-A0A6L5FF07-F1
#
_entry.id   AF-A0A6L5FF07-F1
#
_cell.length_a   1.000
_cell.length_b   1.000
_cell.length_c   1.000
_cell.angle_alpha   90.00
_cell.angle_beta   90.00
_cell.angle_gamma   90.00
#
_symmetry.space_group_name_H-M   'P 1'
#
loop_
_entity.id
_entity.type
_entity.pdbx_description
1 polymer ?
#
loop_
_entity_poly.entity_id
_entity_poly.type
_entity_poly.pdbx_seq_one_letter_code
_entity_poly.pdbx_strand_id
1 'polypeptide(L)' 'HTLFVSDLDTIVDEIVGRGLQPTKRETYDDGVRKVTFHDPDGNEIGFGGGPLEPEV' A
#
# COMPACT_ATOMS: atom_id res chain seq x y z
N HIS A 1 -6.13 6.21 8.22
CA HIS A 1 -7.22 5.27 7.86
C HIS A 1 -6.63 4.16 7.01
N THR A 2 -7.00 2.89 7.18
CA THR A 2 -6.37 1.78 6.44
C THR A 2 -7.38 1.01 5.59
N LEU A 3 -7.10 0.89 4.30
CA LEU A 3 -7.90 0.16 3.32
C LEU A 3 -7.21 -1.15 2.97
N PHE A 4 -7.86 -2.28 3.21
CA PHE A 4 -7.38 -3.58 2.73
C PHE A 4 -7.86 -3.82 1.31
N VAL A 5 -6.91 -4.08 0.41
CA VAL A 5 -7.15 -4.30 -1.01
C VAL A 5 -6.59 -5.66 -1.43
N SER A 6 -7.23 -6.27 -2.42
CA SER A 6 -6.75 -7.53 -3.01
C SER A 6 -5.43 -7.32 -3.76
N ASP A 7 -5.30 -6.18 -4.45
CA ASP A 7 -4.20 -5.90 -5.37
C ASP A 7 -3.45 -4.63 -4.95
N LEU A 8 -2.63 -4.76 -3.91
CA LEU A 8 -1.90 -3.63 -3.31
C LEU A 8 -0.94 -2.98 -4.30
N ASP A 9 -0.25 -3.78 -5.11
CA ASP A 9 0.76 -3.29 -6.05
C ASP A 9 0.13 -2.38 -7.11
N THR A 10 -0.97 -2.86 -7.73
CA THR A 10 -1.76 -2.09 -8.70
C THR A 10 -2.24 -0.76 -8.13
N ILE A 11 -2.76 -0.76 -6.90
CA ILE A 11 -3.23 0.49 -6.26
C ILE A 11 -2.07 1.44 -5.95
N VAL A 12 -0.95 0.92 -5.45
CA VAL A 12 0.23 1.72 -5.16
C VAL A 12 0.81 2.34 -6.44
N ASP A 13 0.88 1.58 -7.53
CA ASP A 13 1.36 2.07 -8.83
C ASP A 13 0.46 3.18 -9.40
N GLU A 14 -0.86 3.00 -9.34
CA GLU A 14 -1.84 4.02 -9.71
C GLU A 14 -1.68 5.33 -8.92
N ILE A 15 -1.45 5.23 -7.60
CA ILE A 15 -1.27 6.39 -6.73
C ILE A 15 0.06 7.10 -7.06
N VAL A 16 1.13 6.33 -7.28
CA VAL A 16 2.44 6.85 -7.68
C VAL A 16 2.36 7.52 -9.06
N GLY A 17 1.63 6.94 -10.01
CA GLY A 17 1.37 7.49 -11.34
C GLY A 17 0.62 8.83 -11.30
N ARG A 18 -0.14 9.08 -10.23
CA ARG A 18 -0.79 10.38 -9.95
C ARG A 18 0.11 11.39 -9.26
N GLY A 19 1.36 11.03 -8.94
CA GLY A 19 2.36 11.90 -8.32
C GLY A 19 2.41 11.83 -6.79
N LEU A 20 1.65 10.93 -6.15
CA LEU A 20 1.67 10.74 -4.71
C LEU A 20 2.69 9.68 -4.32
N GLN A 21 3.69 10.07 -3.54
CA GLN A 21 4.75 9.15 -3.11
C GLN A 21 4.40 8.50 -1.77
N PRO A 22 4.59 7.17 -1.64
CA PRO A 22 4.39 6.49 -0.38
C PRO A 22 5.45 6.92 0.62
N THR A 23 5.01 7.24 1.82
CA THR A 23 5.86 7.73 2.91
C THR A 23 6.43 6.57 3.73
N LYS A 24 5.73 5.43 3.76
CA LYS A 24 6.19 4.22 4.46
C LYS A 24 5.73 2.97 3.72
N ARG A 25 6.59 1.96 3.66
CA ARG A 25 6.28 0.62 3.16
C ARG A 25 6.73 -0.38 4.21
N GLU A 26 5.83 -1.27 4.59
CA GLU A 26 6.04 -2.28 5.62
C GLU A 26 5.64 -3.64 5.05
N THR A 27 6.50 -4.63 5.22
CA THR A 27 6.19 -6.03 4.95
C THR A 27 6.30 -6.77 6.27
N TYR A 28 5.24 -7.43 6.68
CA TYR A 28 5.18 -8.21 7.91
C TYR A 28 5.60 -9.66 7.63
N ASP A 29 6.00 -10.39 8.68
CA ASP A 29 6.45 -11.80 8.57
C ASP A 29 5.39 -12.74 8.00
N ASP A 30 4.09 -12.49 8.24
CA ASP A 30 2.96 -13.21 7.62
C ASP A 30 2.78 -12.91 6.12
N GLY A 31 3.71 -12.16 5.51
CA GLY A 31 3.68 -11.74 4.10
C GLY A 31 2.67 -10.63 3.80
N VAL A 32 1.85 -10.23 4.78
CA VAL A 32 1.00 -9.04 4.69
C VAL A 32 1.87 -7.82 4.43
N ARG A 33 1.42 -6.97 3.52
CA ARG A 33 2.11 -5.73 3.16
C ARG A 33 1.24 -4.54 3.51
N LYS A 34 1.88 -3.43 3.88
CA LYS A 34 1.21 -2.16 4.14
C LYS A 34 2.01 -1.02 3.53
N VAL A 35 1.31 -0.11 2.87
CA VAL A 35 1.89 1.13 2.34
C VAL A 35 1.12 2.31 2.89
N THR A 36 1.83 3.29 3.43
CA THR A 36 1.25 4.52 3.96
C THR A 36 1.57 5.68 3.02
N PHE A 37 0.56 6.47 2.69
CA PHE A 37 0.63 7.70 1.92
C PHE A 37 0.16 8.88 2.76
N HIS A 38 0.71 10.06 2.45
CA HIS A 38 0.17 11.33 2.90
C HIS A 38 -0.34 12.10 1.68
N ASP A 39 -1.58 12.54 1.79
CA ASP A 39 -2.18 13.49 0.87
C ASP A 39 -1.56 14.90 1.09
N PRO A 40 -1.67 15.86 0.14
CA PRO A 40 -1.15 17.22 0.33
C PRO A 40 -1.75 17.96 1.53
N ASP A 41 -2.95 17.59 2.01
CA ASP A 41 -3.53 18.11 3.24
C ASP A 41 -2.91 17.49 4.52
N GLY A 42 -2.01 16.51 4.38
CA GLY A 42 -1.33 15.83 5.49
C GLY A 42 -2.12 14.66 6.07
N ASN A 43 -3.18 14.22 5.41
CA ASN A 43 -3.97 13.07 5.85
C ASN A 43 -3.24 11.74 5.61
N GLU A 44 -3.23 10.87 6.62
CA GLU A 44 -2.62 9.53 6.50
C GLU A 44 -3.61 8.50 5.93
N ILE A 45 -3.22 7.91 4.80
CA ILE A 45 -3.94 6.81 4.14
C ILE A 45 -3.02 5.59 4.05
N GLY A 46 -3.39 4.53 4.75
CA GLY A 46 -2.75 3.22 4.68
C GLY A 46 -3.47 2.31 3.69
N PHE A 47 -2.72 1.56 2.90
CA PHE A 47 -3.20 0.48 2.05
C PHE A 47 -2.57 -0.82 2.52
N GLY A 48 -3.40 -1.79 2.88
CA GLY A 48 -3.00 -3.14 3.27
C GLY A 48 -3.24 -4.11 2.11
N GLY A 49 -2.30 -5.00 1.88
CA GLY A 49 -2.40 -6.07 0.90
C GLY A 49 -2.10 -7.41 1.53
N GLY A 50 -2.79 -8.44 1.07
CA GLY A 50 -2.44 -9.82 1.40
C GLY A 50 -1.02 -10.17 0.93
N PRO A 51 -0.48 -11.31 1.42
CA PRO A 51 0.72 -11.90 0.85
C PRO A 51 0.55 -12.07 -0.66
N LEU A 52 1.62 -11.80 -1.42
CA LEU A 52 1.68 -12.30 -2.78
C LEU A 52 1.56 -13.82 -2.68
N GLU A 53 0.62 -14.41 -3.42
CA GLU A 53 0.53 -15.87 -3.48
C GLU A 53 1.94 -16.41 -3.75
N PRO A 54 2.45 -17.34 -2.94
CA PRO A 54 3.65 -18.05 -3.33
C PRO A 54 3.30 -18.74 -4.65
N GLU A 55 4.04 -18.44 -5.72
CA GLU A 55 3.98 -19.27 -6.91
C GLU A 55 4.27 -20.71 -6.46
N VAL A 56 3.24 -21.56 -6.53
CA VAL A 56 3.28 -22.99 -6.18
C VAL A 56 3.85 -23.81 -7.33
#